data_AF-A0A9D7H488-F1
#
_entry.id   AF-A0A9D7H488-F1
#
_cell.length_a   1.000
_cell.length_b   1.000
_cell.length_c   1.000
_cell.angle_alpha   90.00
_cell.angle_beta   90.00
_cell.angle_gamma   90.00
#
_symmetry.space_group_name_H-M   'P 1'
#
loop_
_entity.id
_entity.type
_entity.pdbx_description
1 polymer ?
#
loop_
_entity_poly.entity_id
_entity_poly.type
_entity_poly.pdbx_seq_one_letter_code
_entity_poly.pdbx_strand_id
1 'polypeptide(L)'
;MTQLSLRLAVASLAFALFAGVFAVGCSSDAEATPAPSDAGPTVEAGKPKVDAGPVEAGPLHPTPRCANPKPATGFYLAATDAGAPDAALDSGVPDAAAEDGGDADTGAPTDAGIDSAPHGLAPATGRPPHMPYQGGPVLAAPRWVPIFFRDTEDQPDIEDFLGSIGCTDYWRAIASDFGVGEGISSPSVVVPEDGPARIEDEQIKKWLSKQIQAGLVEPPSKDILYVLFYPSTTNIYLGSDRSCRSFGGYHSEGLAPDGTPIPYAVIPNCRRFEDLTSTTSHELIEATSDPYPFSAPAFSAPSKDDLAWAYLGGGENSALCSQRFDAQYTPADYPYAVQRSFSNKSSLEGHDPCVPTDGPYFYAAPWLEDTIDLSQLGAENGKGVLVPPGTSRIIDVTLGADQPIGVFRIEVLSGDQGFGQQLPGSGTTFSLDQATGKPGDHLKLTITAPPSASEPDVFALVARYQGKSRPYFGIVGH
;
A
#
# COMPACT_ATOMS: atom_id res chain seq x y z
N MET A 1 -19.99 -11.26 5.15
CA MET A 1 -19.67 -10.54 3.91
C MET A 1 -20.30 -9.16 3.98
N THR A 2 -19.52 -8.11 4.15
CA THR A 2 -19.95 -6.76 3.77
C THR A 2 -19.57 -6.58 2.29
N GLN A 3 -20.47 -6.02 1.46
CA GLN A 3 -20.16 -5.76 0.04
C GLN A 3 -18.96 -4.81 -0.13
N LEU A 4 -18.59 -4.08 0.92
CA LEU A 4 -17.43 -3.19 0.98
C LEU A 4 -16.11 -3.91 0.72
N SER A 5 -15.83 -5.03 1.41
CA SER A 5 -14.55 -5.73 1.28
C SER A 5 -14.34 -6.30 -0.11
N LEU A 6 -15.43 -6.75 -0.77
CA LEU A 6 -15.35 -7.25 -2.14
C LEU A 6 -15.20 -6.12 -3.18
N ARG A 7 -15.73 -4.92 -2.93
CA ARG A 7 -15.60 -3.78 -3.84
C ARG A 7 -14.30 -2.98 -3.64
N LEU A 8 -13.83 -2.83 -2.40
CA LEU A 8 -12.56 -2.17 -2.09
C LEU A 8 -11.35 -3.02 -2.50
N ALA A 9 -11.40 -4.35 -2.30
CA ALA A 9 -10.36 -5.24 -2.81
C ALA A 9 -10.29 -5.25 -4.35
N VAL A 10 -11.43 -5.12 -5.04
CA VAL A 10 -11.47 -4.94 -6.51
C VAL A 10 -10.98 -3.53 -6.92
N ALA A 11 -11.09 -2.53 -6.05
CA ALA A 11 -10.59 -1.18 -6.31
C ALA A 11 -9.07 -1.05 -6.12
N SER A 12 -8.44 -1.72 -5.14
CA SER A 12 -6.95 -1.80 -5.01
C SER A 12 -6.29 -2.28 -6.32
N LEU A 13 -7.06 -3.02 -7.12
CA LEU A 13 -6.71 -3.71 -8.34
C LEU A 13 -6.72 -2.88 -9.65
N ALA A 14 -6.76 -1.55 -9.57
CA ALA A 14 -6.93 -0.69 -10.75
C ALA A 14 -5.89 0.44 -10.93
N PHE A 15 -4.88 0.58 -10.06
CA PHE A 15 -4.24 1.90 -9.87
C PHE A 15 -2.77 2.07 -10.24
N ALA A 16 -2.04 1.03 -10.65
CA ALA A 16 -0.60 1.15 -10.92
C ALA A 16 -0.21 1.75 -12.29
N LEU A 17 -1.12 2.35 -13.07
CA LEU A 17 -0.85 2.70 -14.49
C LEU A 17 -0.96 4.16 -14.91
N PHE A 18 -1.25 5.11 -14.02
CA PHE A 18 -1.50 6.51 -14.42
C PHE A 18 -0.48 7.57 -13.97
N ALA A 19 0.76 7.20 -13.67
CA ALA A 19 1.84 8.18 -13.45
C ALA A 19 2.40 8.82 -14.76
N GLY A 20 1.88 8.46 -15.95
CA GLY A 20 2.56 8.73 -17.23
C GLY A 20 1.99 9.79 -18.18
N VAL A 21 0.83 10.41 -17.94
CA VAL A 21 0.19 11.26 -18.97
C VAL A 21 -0.38 12.56 -18.40
N PHE A 22 0.47 13.58 -18.18
CA PHE A 22 0.09 15.00 -18.30
C PHE A 22 1.35 15.87 -18.46
N ALA A 23 1.88 15.93 -19.69
CA ALA A 23 2.74 17.05 -20.10
C ALA A 23 1.85 18.08 -20.82
N VAL A 24 1.48 19.16 -20.13
CA VAL A 24 0.82 20.32 -20.73
C VAL A 24 1.84 21.02 -21.63
N GLY A 25 1.42 21.26 -22.88
CA GLY A 25 2.24 21.85 -23.91
C GLY A 25 2.67 23.29 -23.63
N CYS A 26 3.89 23.60 -24.06
CA CYS A 26 4.26 24.93 -24.51
C CYS A 26 4.76 24.79 -25.95
N SER A 27 3.99 25.38 -26.86
CA SER A 27 4.37 25.60 -28.25
C SER A 27 5.41 26.72 -28.33
N SER A 28 6.48 26.49 -29.09
CA SER A 28 7.11 27.54 -29.88
C SER A 28 7.89 26.91 -31.03
N ASP A 29 7.44 27.22 -32.24
CA ASP A 29 8.06 26.92 -33.52
C ASP A 29 9.51 27.45 -33.62
N ALA A 30 10.42 26.65 -34.17
CA ALA A 30 11.53 27.13 -34.97
C ALA A 30 12.10 26.00 -35.84
N GLU A 31 11.94 26.15 -37.15
CA GLU A 31 12.54 25.34 -38.21
C GLU A 31 14.07 25.31 -38.14
N ALA A 32 14.68 24.14 -38.37
CA ALA A 32 16.02 24.06 -38.93
C ALA A 32 16.17 22.80 -39.80
N THR A 33 16.54 23.03 -41.05
CA THR A 33 16.78 22.08 -42.15
C THR A 33 18.06 21.24 -41.96
N PRO A 34 18.22 20.09 -42.66
CA PRO A 34 19.32 19.15 -42.42
C PRO A 34 20.46 19.19 -43.45
N ALA A 35 21.57 18.51 -43.07
CA ALA A 35 22.66 17.90 -43.87
C ALA A 35 24.05 18.62 -43.83
N PRO A 36 25.19 17.95 -44.18
CA PRO A 36 25.39 16.54 -44.53
C PRO A 36 26.55 15.82 -43.81
N SER A 37 26.61 14.51 -44.09
CA SER A 37 27.70 13.54 -43.88
C SER A 37 29.07 13.96 -44.40
N ASP A 38 30.13 13.57 -43.68
CA ASP A 38 31.46 13.43 -44.26
C ASP A 38 32.16 12.15 -43.79
N ALA A 39 32.86 11.53 -44.72
CA ALA A 39 33.40 10.18 -44.64
C ALA A 39 34.93 10.16 -44.52
N GLY A 40 35.42 9.25 -43.67
CA GLY A 40 36.70 8.54 -43.83
C GLY A 40 37.85 8.95 -42.89
N PRO A 41 38.93 8.14 -42.77
CA PRO A 41 39.13 6.77 -43.27
C PRO A 41 39.47 5.74 -42.17
N THR A 42 39.36 4.48 -42.60
CA THR A 42 39.69 3.20 -41.96
C THR A 42 41.16 3.06 -41.52
N VAL A 43 41.39 2.45 -40.35
CA VAL A 43 42.68 1.84 -39.97
C VAL A 43 42.45 0.40 -39.52
N GLU A 44 43.24 -0.50 -40.10
CA GLU A 44 43.20 -1.97 -39.96
C GLU A 44 43.38 -2.48 -38.54
N ALA A 45 42.70 -3.60 -38.27
CA ALA A 45 42.71 -4.35 -37.02
C ALA A 45 43.93 -5.27 -36.90
N GLY A 46 44.70 -5.11 -35.83
CA GLY A 46 45.56 -6.17 -35.27
C GLY A 46 44.85 -6.83 -34.08
N LYS A 47 44.39 -8.08 -34.22
CA LYS A 47 43.86 -8.88 -33.11
C LYS A 47 44.99 -9.44 -32.24
N PRO A 48 44.82 -9.46 -30.91
CA PRO A 48 45.19 -10.61 -30.09
C PRO A 48 43.94 -11.37 -29.68
N LYS A 49 43.97 -12.70 -29.84
CA LYS A 49 42.99 -13.63 -29.26
C LYS A 49 43.05 -13.55 -27.74
N VAL A 50 41.91 -13.29 -27.11
CA VAL A 50 41.65 -13.65 -25.71
C VAL A 50 40.36 -14.44 -25.71
N ASP A 51 40.46 -15.70 -25.26
CA ASP A 51 39.33 -16.60 -25.06
C ASP A 51 38.46 -16.04 -23.93
N ALA A 52 37.30 -15.47 -24.29
CA ALA A 52 36.25 -15.12 -23.35
C ALA A 52 35.27 -16.29 -23.27
N GLY A 53 35.35 -17.07 -22.18
CA GLY A 53 34.21 -17.87 -21.73
C GLY A 53 33.04 -16.94 -21.35
N PRO A 54 31.81 -17.46 -21.25
CA PRO A 54 30.65 -16.65 -20.91
C PRO A 54 30.87 -16.05 -19.51
N VAL A 55 30.92 -14.73 -19.44
CA VAL A 55 30.91 -13.99 -18.19
C VAL A 55 29.44 -13.87 -17.82
N GLU A 56 28.99 -14.62 -16.81
CA GLU A 56 27.71 -14.33 -16.17
C GLU A 56 27.77 -12.88 -15.67
N ALA A 57 26.89 -12.03 -16.19
CA ALA A 57 26.70 -10.70 -15.66
C ALA A 57 26.07 -10.86 -14.27
N GLY A 58 26.87 -10.72 -13.22
CA GLY A 58 26.35 -10.57 -11.85
C GLY A 58 25.53 -9.29 -11.73
N PRO A 59 24.65 -9.18 -10.72
CA PRO A 59 23.75 -8.05 -10.55
C PRO A 59 24.50 -6.73 -10.51
N LEU A 60 23.88 -5.70 -11.09
CA LEU A 60 24.34 -4.32 -11.04
C LEU A 60 24.21 -3.84 -9.59
N HIS A 61 25.29 -3.96 -8.83
CA HIS A 61 25.46 -3.59 -7.41
C HIS A 61 24.91 -4.62 -6.39
N PRO A 62 25.75 -5.40 -5.70
CA PRO A 62 25.28 -6.23 -4.59
C PRO A 62 24.86 -5.33 -3.43
N THR A 63 23.56 -5.17 -3.23
CA THR A 63 23.00 -4.48 -2.08
C THR A 63 23.25 -5.30 -0.80
N PRO A 64 23.39 -4.66 0.39
CA PRO A 64 23.46 -5.39 1.64
C PRO A 64 22.22 -6.26 1.81
N ARG A 65 22.41 -7.58 1.98
CA ARG A 65 21.30 -8.49 2.21
C ARG A 65 20.80 -8.39 3.63
N CYS A 66 19.48 -8.47 3.79
CA CYS A 66 18.86 -8.58 5.10
C CYS A 66 19.37 -9.84 5.80
N ALA A 67 19.91 -9.66 7.00
CA ALA A 67 20.47 -10.77 7.74
C ALA A 67 19.34 -11.67 8.21
N ASN A 68 19.46 -12.98 7.96
CA ASN A 68 18.70 -13.95 8.75
C ASN A 68 19.07 -13.72 10.22
N PRO A 69 18.11 -13.43 11.13
CA PRO A 69 18.42 -13.44 12.54
C PRO A 69 19.00 -14.82 12.85
N LYS A 70 20.24 -14.88 13.35
CA LYS A 70 20.80 -16.14 13.84
C LYS A 70 19.81 -16.68 14.87
N PRO A 71 19.36 -17.94 14.76
CA PRO A 71 18.57 -18.53 15.83
C PRO A 71 19.39 -18.39 17.10
N ALA A 72 18.80 -17.77 18.14
CA ALA A 72 19.48 -17.63 19.42
C ALA A 72 19.87 -19.04 19.89
N THR A 73 21.17 -19.32 19.92
CA THR A 73 21.69 -20.57 20.49
C THR A 73 21.50 -20.50 22.01
N GLY A 74 20.30 -20.84 22.46
CA GLY A 74 20.03 -21.11 23.86
C GLY A 74 20.74 -22.38 24.27
N PHE A 75 21.68 -22.24 25.20
CA PHE A 75 22.28 -23.36 25.93
C PHE A 75 21.17 -24.22 26.54
N TYR A 76 20.96 -25.43 26.02
CA TYR A 76 20.28 -26.48 26.77
C TYR A 76 21.24 -26.98 27.85
N LEU A 77 21.05 -26.50 29.08
CA LEU A 77 21.51 -27.23 30.26
C LEU A 77 20.50 -28.34 30.55
N ALA A 78 20.91 -29.57 30.31
CA ALA A 78 20.22 -30.76 30.79
C ALA A 78 20.19 -30.75 32.33
N ALA A 79 19.00 -30.81 32.91
CA ALA A 79 18.81 -31.18 34.31
C ALA A 79 18.14 -32.56 34.35
N THR A 80 18.86 -33.49 34.95
CA THR A 80 18.48 -34.88 35.21
C THR A 80 17.40 -34.99 36.29
N ASP A 81 16.53 -35.97 36.08
CA ASP A 81 15.52 -36.50 36.99
C ASP A 81 16.10 -36.98 38.34
N ALA A 82 15.42 -36.65 39.44
CA ALA A 82 15.36 -37.44 40.68
C ALA A 82 14.26 -36.92 41.64
N GLY A 83 13.17 -37.68 41.78
CA GLY A 83 12.58 -38.03 43.08
C GLY A 83 11.43 -37.18 43.65
N ALA A 84 10.20 -37.71 43.55
CA ALA A 84 9.05 -37.37 44.40
C ALA A 84 9.19 -38.01 45.81
N PRO A 85 8.35 -37.72 46.86
CA PRO A 85 6.92 -38.07 46.83
C PRO A 85 5.90 -37.19 47.63
N ASP A 86 4.63 -37.30 47.20
CA ASP A 86 3.33 -37.40 47.91
C ASP A 86 2.96 -36.51 49.12
N ALA A 87 1.80 -35.82 49.03
CA ALA A 87 0.52 -36.25 49.66
C ALA A 87 -0.57 -35.13 49.64
N ALA A 88 -1.82 -35.58 49.49
CA ALA A 88 -3.06 -34.83 49.27
C ALA A 88 -3.62 -34.07 50.50
N LEU A 89 -4.55 -33.12 50.29
CA LEU A 89 -5.94 -33.17 50.80
C LEU A 89 -6.81 -31.95 50.45
N ASP A 90 -8.10 -32.20 50.53
CA ASP A 90 -9.31 -31.54 50.04
C ASP A 90 -9.99 -30.62 51.09
N SER A 91 -10.94 -29.80 50.60
CA SER A 91 -12.14 -29.23 51.24
C SER A 91 -12.12 -27.85 51.91
N GLY A 92 -13.12 -27.02 51.57
CA GLY A 92 -13.79 -26.10 52.52
C GLY A 92 -13.92 -24.62 52.11
N VAL A 93 -15.14 -24.21 51.74
CA VAL A 93 -15.67 -22.81 51.77
C VAL A 93 -16.45 -22.68 53.11
N PRO A 94 -16.44 -21.58 53.90
CA PRO A 94 -17.13 -20.30 53.55
C PRO A 94 -16.64 -18.95 54.14
N ASP A 95 -17.14 -17.87 53.52
CA ASP A 95 -17.43 -16.47 53.94
C ASP A 95 -16.52 -15.71 54.92
N ALA A 96 -16.03 -14.53 54.49
CA ALA A 96 -16.36 -13.20 55.06
C ALA A 96 -15.52 -12.06 54.42
N ALA A 97 -16.08 -10.85 54.48
CA ALA A 97 -15.67 -9.60 53.87
C ALA A 97 -14.31 -9.00 54.30
N ALA A 98 -13.72 -8.20 53.40
CA ALA A 98 -13.21 -6.82 53.59
C ALA A 98 -11.94 -6.54 52.76
N GLU A 99 -11.85 -5.30 52.32
CA GLU A 99 -10.95 -4.71 51.32
C GLU A 99 -9.47 -4.64 51.73
N ASP A 100 -8.57 -4.83 50.75
CA ASP A 100 -7.53 -3.89 50.29
C ASP A 100 -6.31 -4.62 49.67
N GLY A 101 -5.88 -4.15 48.49
CA GLY A 101 -4.51 -4.27 47.98
C GLY A 101 -4.15 -5.47 47.08
N GLY A 102 -3.78 -5.19 45.82
CA GLY A 102 -2.76 -5.99 45.13
C GLY A 102 -3.07 -6.46 43.71
N ASP A 103 -2.86 -5.55 42.75
CA ASP A 103 -2.37 -5.72 41.38
C ASP A 103 -2.02 -7.15 40.86
N ALA A 104 -2.66 -7.53 39.74
CA ALA A 104 -2.07 -8.30 38.63
C ALA A 104 -3.10 -8.41 37.49
N ASP A 105 -3.32 -7.34 36.74
CA ASP A 105 -4.02 -7.42 35.45
C ASP A 105 -3.03 -7.77 34.34
N THR A 106 -3.36 -8.83 33.61
CA THR A 106 -2.64 -9.32 32.45
C THR A 106 -2.83 -8.34 31.30
N GLY A 107 -1.76 -7.62 30.94
CA GLY A 107 -1.77 -6.62 29.88
C GLY A 107 -2.34 -7.12 28.55
N ALA A 108 -3.58 -6.72 28.27
CA ALA A 108 -4.03 -6.40 26.92
C ALA A 108 -3.37 -5.05 26.52
N PRO A 109 -3.05 -4.82 25.23
CA PRO A 109 -2.58 -3.51 24.81
C PRO A 109 -3.72 -2.51 25.00
N THR A 110 -3.63 -1.70 26.05
CA THR A 110 -4.52 -0.57 26.28
C THR A 110 -4.32 0.43 25.15
N ASP A 111 -5.43 0.84 24.52
CA ASP A 111 -5.55 2.08 23.75
C ASP A 111 -4.69 3.16 24.40
N ALA A 112 -3.64 3.57 23.69
CA ALA A 112 -2.78 4.65 24.14
C ALA A 112 -3.65 5.92 24.22
N GLY A 113 -3.93 6.31 25.46
CA GLY A 113 -4.62 7.54 25.79
C GLY A 113 -3.95 8.72 25.09
N ILE A 114 -4.81 9.59 24.58
CA ILE A 114 -4.51 10.84 23.91
C ILE A 114 -3.82 11.76 24.92
N ASP A 115 -2.50 11.63 25.06
CA ASP A 115 -1.69 12.63 25.75
C ASP A 115 -1.16 13.62 24.72
N SER A 116 -1.60 14.87 24.91
CA SER A 116 -1.44 16.05 24.06
C SER A 116 -0.23 16.05 23.12
N ALA A 117 -0.51 15.95 21.81
CA ALA A 117 0.42 16.29 20.75
C ALA A 117 0.92 17.75 20.91
N PRO A 118 2.21 18.03 20.71
CA PRO A 118 2.73 19.39 20.80
C PRO A 118 2.12 20.26 19.71
N HIS A 119 1.49 21.36 20.13
CA HIS A 119 0.98 22.50 19.36
C HIS A 119 0.87 22.37 17.83
N GLY A 120 -0.34 22.00 17.39
CA GLY A 120 -1.04 22.66 16.28
C GLY A 120 -0.93 21.97 14.92
N LEU A 121 -1.93 21.13 14.62
CA LEU A 121 -2.70 21.05 13.36
C LEU A 121 -3.37 19.67 13.25
N ALA A 122 -4.48 19.48 13.96
CA ALA A 122 -5.40 18.40 13.61
C ALA A 122 -6.07 18.77 12.27
N PRO A 123 -6.22 17.85 11.30
CA PRO A 123 -6.99 18.10 10.10
C PRO A 123 -8.47 18.38 10.43
N ALA A 124 -9.11 19.08 9.50
CA ALA A 124 -10.45 19.68 9.53
C ALA A 124 -11.62 18.81 10.01
N THR A 125 -11.47 17.49 10.07
CA THR A 125 -12.45 16.54 10.62
C THR A 125 -12.31 16.34 12.13
N GLY A 126 -11.29 16.94 12.76
CA GLY A 126 -10.87 16.64 14.12
C GLY A 126 -10.04 15.36 14.23
N ARG A 127 -9.84 14.61 13.13
CA ARG A 127 -9.00 13.41 13.12
C ARG A 127 -8.38 13.13 11.73
N PRO A 128 -7.06 12.96 11.63
CA PRO A 128 -6.41 12.54 10.38
C PRO A 128 -6.90 11.15 9.94
N PRO A 129 -6.81 10.82 8.65
CA PRO A 129 -7.22 9.50 8.17
C PRO A 129 -6.48 8.40 8.92
N HIS A 130 -7.17 7.28 9.16
CA HIS A 130 -6.61 6.18 9.93
C HIS A 130 -7.08 4.83 9.39
N MET A 131 -6.17 3.86 9.35
CA MET A 131 -6.46 2.46 9.06
C MET A 131 -6.52 1.65 10.34
N PRO A 132 -7.73 1.30 10.81
CA PRO A 132 -7.88 0.50 12.02
C PRO A 132 -7.40 -0.94 11.81
N TYR A 133 -6.86 -1.50 12.87
CA TYR A 133 -6.66 -2.95 12.97
C TYR A 133 -8.02 -3.65 13.15
N GLN A 134 -8.34 -4.58 12.27
CA GLN A 134 -9.63 -5.29 12.23
C GLN A 134 -9.61 -6.65 12.93
N GLY A 135 -8.50 -6.99 13.61
CA GLY A 135 -8.39 -8.18 14.45
C GLY A 135 -7.80 -9.42 13.76
N GLY A 136 -7.60 -9.40 12.44
CA GLY A 136 -6.92 -10.43 11.67
C GLY A 136 -5.41 -10.49 11.93
N PRO A 137 -4.70 -11.56 11.54
CA PRO A 137 -3.27 -11.68 11.79
C PRO A 137 -2.46 -10.75 10.89
N VAL A 138 -1.24 -10.43 11.33
CA VAL A 138 -0.20 -9.79 10.51
C VAL A 138 1.01 -10.71 10.39
N LEU A 139 1.79 -10.61 9.32
CA LEU A 139 3.06 -11.32 9.20
C LEU A 139 4.15 -10.54 9.96
N ALA A 140 4.17 -10.66 11.29
CA ALA A 140 5.02 -9.83 12.16
C ALA A 140 6.54 -9.94 11.90
N ALA A 141 7.01 -11.05 11.33
CA ALA A 141 8.39 -11.25 10.90
C ALA A 141 8.36 -11.97 9.54
N PRO A 142 8.06 -11.24 8.45
CA PRO A 142 7.65 -11.87 7.20
C PRO A 142 8.83 -12.51 6.49
N ARG A 143 8.60 -13.71 5.97
CA ARG A 143 9.49 -14.45 5.11
C ARG A 143 8.85 -14.61 3.74
N TRP A 144 9.44 -13.97 2.75
CA TRP A 144 8.93 -14.01 1.39
C TRP A 144 9.48 -15.24 0.69
N VAL A 145 8.61 -16.02 0.06
CA VAL A 145 8.98 -17.16 -0.78
C VAL A 145 8.78 -16.75 -2.23
N PRO A 146 9.83 -16.29 -2.94
CA PRO A 146 9.72 -15.91 -4.33
C PRO A 146 9.48 -17.15 -5.18
N ILE A 147 8.48 -17.10 -6.05
CA ILE A 147 8.15 -18.17 -6.99
C ILE A 147 8.24 -17.61 -8.40
N PHE A 148 9.11 -18.21 -9.21
CA PHE A 148 9.34 -17.85 -10.60
C PHE A 148 8.91 -18.98 -11.53
N PHE A 149 8.44 -18.62 -12.72
CA PHE A 149 8.28 -19.55 -13.83
C PHE A 149 9.59 -19.63 -14.62
N ARG A 150 9.75 -20.69 -15.41
CA ARG A 150 11.00 -20.94 -16.14
C ARG A 150 11.40 -19.79 -17.07
N ASP A 151 10.43 -19.05 -17.59
CA ASP A 151 10.60 -17.95 -18.53
C ASP A 151 10.43 -16.56 -17.88
N THR A 152 10.38 -16.47 -16.54
CA THR A 152 10.32 -15.16 -15.87
C THR A 152 11.58 -14.36 -16.15
N GLU A 153 11.40 -13.13 -16.63
CA GLU A 153 12.50 -12.21 -16.91
C GLU A 153 13.07 -11.58 -15.61
N ASP A 154 14.29 -11.06 -15.67
CA ASP A 154 14.94 -10.29 -14.60
C ASP A 154 15.05 -11.00 -13.23
N GLN A 155 14.90 -12.33 -13.16
CA GLN A 155 14.92 -13.10 -11.91
C GLN A 155 16.08 -12.73 -10.96
N PRO A 156 17.37 -12.65 -11.41
CA PRO A 156 18.47 -12.29 -10.51
C PRO A 156 18.34 -10.90 -9.88
N ASP A 157 17.80 -9.92 -10.62
CA ASP A 157 17.60 -8.56 -10.12
C ASP A 157 16.41 -8.50 -9.15
N ILE A 158 15.36 -9.29 -9.40
CA ILE A 158 14.22 -9.46 -8.47
C ILE A 158 14.71 -10.09 -7.15
N GLU A 159 15.55 -11.11 -7.23
CA GLU A 159 16.14 -11.75 -6.05
C GLU A 159 17.05 -10.81 -5.24
N ASP A 160 17.80 -9.91 -5.90
CA ASP A 160 18.60 -8.90 -5.20
C ASP A 160 17.72 -7.85 -4.50
N PHE A 161 16.65 -7.39 -5.17
CA PHE A 161 15.65 -6.50 -4.58
C PHE A 161 14.98 -7.14 -3.34
N LEU A 162 14.44 -8.35 -3.46
CA LEU A 162 13.80 -9.05 -2.34
C LEU A 162 14.79 -9.39 -1.22
N GLY A 163 16.05 -9.63 -1.58
CA GLY A 163 17.12 -9.90 -0.62
C GLY A 163 17.50 -8.70 0.26
N SER A 164 17.11 -7.48 -0.11
CA SER A 164 17.58 -6.24 0.55
C SER A 164 16.46 -5.30 1.02
N ILE A 165 15.29 -5.29 0.38
CA ILE A 165 14.23 -4.30 0.68
C ILE A 165 13.74 -4.34 2.14
N GLY A 166 13.59 -5.53 2.73
CA GLY A 166 12.92 -5.74 4.02
C GLY A 166 13.65 -5.24 5.27
N CYS A 167 14.88 -4.76 5.13
CA CYS A 167 15.69 -4.22 6.22
C CYS A 167 16.14 -2.76 5.94
N THR A 168 15.63 -2.16 4.87
CA THR A 168 15.88 -0.76 4.53
C THR A 168 15.20 0.19 5.53
N ASP A 169 15.69 1.43 5.61
CA ASP A 169 15.01 2.49 6.36
C ASP A 169 13.63 2.81 5.78
N TYR A 170 13.47 2.66 4.45
CA TYR A 170 12.17 2.71 3.78
C TYR A 170 11.17 1.71 4.39
N TRP A 171 11.55 0.43 4.47
CA TRP A 171 10.68 -0.61 5.00
C TRP A 171 10.32 -0.33 6.47
N ARG A 172 11.32 -0.02 7.29
CA ARG A 172 11.14 0.25 8.72
C ARG A 172 10.24 1.47 8.98
N ALA A 173 10.28 2.49 8.11
CA ALA A 173 9.44 3.67 8.23
C ALA A 173 7.95 3.40 8.05
N ILE A 174 7.58 2.28 7.40
CA ILE A 174 6.18 1.94 7.09
C ILE A 174 5.74 0.71 7.88
N ALA A 175 6.43 -0.42 7.70
CA ALA A 175 5.98 -1.73 8.17
C ALA A 175 5.77 -1.79 9.70
N SER A 176 6.61 -1.07 10.45
CA SER A 176 6.54 -1.03 11.92
C SER A 176 5.23 -0.46 12.45
N ASP A 177 4.57 0.39 11.67
CA ASP A 177 3.27 1.00 12.00
C ASP A 177 2.11 -0.01 11.98
N PHE A 178 2.32 -1.14 11.29
CA PHE A 178 1.36 -2.24 11.17
C PHE A 178 1.78 -3.48 11.97
N GLY A 179 2.74 -3.34 12.89
CA GLY A 179 3.27 -4.45 13.68
C GLY A 179 4.12 -5.44 12.87
N VAL A 180 4.60 -5.03 11.70
CA VAL A 180 5.46 -5.82 10.82
C VAL A 180 6.93 -5.43 11.03
N GLY A 181 7.75 -6.40 11.39
CA GLY A 181 9.20 -6.26 11.54
C GLY A 181 9.95 -6.31 10.21
N GLU A 182 11.27 -6.56 10.26
CA GLU A 182 12.07 -6.73 9.05
C GLU A 182 11.62 -7.95 8.23
N GLY A 183 11.55 -7.78 6.92
CA GLY A 183 11.23 -8.85 5.97
C GLY A 183 12.48 -9.50 5.39
N ILE A 184 12.41 -10.81 5.15
CA ILE A 184 13.53 -11.58 4.63
C ILE A 184 13.06 -12.48 3.48
N SER A 185 13.79 -12.48 2.37
CA SER A 185 13.54 -13.44 1.29
C SER A 185 14.14 -14.81 1.61
N SER A 186 13.32 -15.86 1.49
CA SER A 186 13.77 -17.24 1.31
C SER A 186 14.54 -17.40 -0.01
N PRO A 187 15.28 -18.51 -0.19
CA PRO A 187 15.67 -18.96 -1.51
C PRO A 187 14.45 -19.03 -2.44
N SER A 188 14.61 -18.61 -3.68
CA SER A 188 13.56 -18.65 -4.68
C SER A 188 13.24 -20.09 -5.10
N VAL A 189 11.99 -20.28 -5.53
CA VAL A 189 11.51 -21.50 -6.17
C VAL A 189 11.29 -21.20 -7.64
N VAL A 190 12.04 -21.86 -8.53
CA VAL A 190 11.80 -21.81 -9.97
C VAL A 190 11.04 -23.07 -10.37
N VAL A 191 9.79 -22.92 -10.79
CA VAL A 191 9.00 -24.05 -11.30
C VAL A 191 9.45 -24.41 -12.72
N PRO A 192 9.40 -25.69 -13.12
CA PRO A 192 9.93 -26.13 -14.42
C PRO A 192 9.08 -25.72 -15.63
N GLU A 193 7.90 -25.15 -15.40
CA GLU A 193 6.94 -24.74 -16.42
C GLU A 193 7.06 -23.25 -16.75
N ASP A 194 6.71 -22.89 -17.99
CA ASP A 194 6.59 -21.48 -18.41
C ASP A 194 5.30 -20.88 -17.83
N GLY A 195 5.29 -19.55 -17.71
CA GLY A 195 4.10 -18.81 -17.34
C GLY A 195 2.96 -19.05 -18.36
N PRO A 196 1.71 -19.28 -17.90
CA PRO A 196 0.58 -19.44 -18.80
C PRO A 196 0.30 -18.13 -19.54
N ALA A 197 -0.09 -18.19 -20.82
CA ALA A 197 -0.45 -16.97 -21.57
C ALA A 197 -1.65 -16.21 -20.98
N ARG A 198 -2.54 -16.93 -20.28
CA ARG A 198 -3.70 -16.40 -19.56
C ARG A 198 -3.90 -17.19 -18.26
N ILE A 199 -4.14 -16.47 -17.17
CA ILE A 199 -4.52 -17.10 -15.89
C ILE A 199 -5.49 -16.21 -15.10
N GLU A 200 -6.34 -16.84 -14.31
CA GLU A 200 -7.26 -16.21 -13.36
C GLU A 200 -6.89 -16.59 -11.92
N ASP A 201 -7.25 -15.74 -10.96
CA ASP A 201 -6.87 -15.92 -9.55
C ASP A 201 -7.28 -17.27 -8.95
N GLU A 202 -8.48 -17.76 -9.29
CA GLU A 202 -8.95 -19.09 -8.87
C GLU A 202 -8.08 -20.24 -9.41
N GLN A 203 -7.41 -20.03 -10.54
CA GLN A 203 -6.44 -20.99 -11.08
C GLN A 203 -5.11 -20.88 -10.33
N ILE A 204 -4.70 -19.67 -9.93
CA ILE A 204 -3.49 -19.43 -9.13
C ILE A 204 -3.61 -20.11 -7.76
N LYS A 205 -4.73 -19.96 -7.05
CA LYS A 205 -4.98 -20.64 -5.77
C LYS A 205 -4.82 -22.14 -5.86
N LYS A 206 -5.47 -22.75 -6.87
CA LYS A 206 -5.41 -24.21 -7.10
C LYS A 206 -4.01 -24.65 -7.49
N TRP A 207 -3.33 -23.86 -8.31
CA TRP A 207 -1.96 -24.12 -8.73
C TRP A 207 -0.99 -24.10 -7.55
N LEU A 208 -1.01 -23.05 -6.72
CA LEU A 208 -0.14 -22.90 -5.56
C LEU A 208 -0.37 -24.02 -4.54
N SER A 209 -1.64 -24.33 -4.25
CA SER A 209 -2.02 -25.47 -3.39
C SER A 209 -1.44 -26.80 -3.89
N LYS A 210 -1.42 -27.02 -5.21
CA LYS A 210 -0.82 -28.21 -5.84
C LYS A 210 0.72 -28.21 -5.73
N GLN A 211 1.39 -27.07 -5.91
CA GLN A 211 2.85 -27.00 -5.77
C GLN A 211 3.30 -27.28 -4.33
N ILE A 212 2.53 -26.81 -3.35
CA ILE A 212 2.72 -27.13 -1.93
C ILE A 212 2.48 -28.61 -1.67
N GLN A 213 1.40 -29.18 -2.20
CA GLN A 213 1.11 -30.62 -2.07
C GLN A 213 2.23 -31.50 -2.66
N ALA A 214 2.82 -31.06 -3.78
CA ALA A 214 3.91 -31.77 -4.44
C ALA A 214 5.26 -31.62 -3.72
N GLY A 215 5.35 -30.75 -2.70
CA GLY A 215 6.59 -30.46 -1.98
C GLY A 215 7.60 -29.64 -2.80
N LEU A 216 7.16 -29.02 -3.90
CA LEU A 216 8.01 -28.11 -4.70
C LEU A 216 8.11 -26.73 -4.07
N VAL A 217 7.04 -26.31 -3.38
CA VAL A 217 6.95 -25.09 -2.58
C VAL A 217 6.77 -25.52 -1.13
N GLU A 218 7.45 -24.85 -0.20
CA GLU A 218 7.32 -25.16 1.23
C GLU A 218 5.87 -24.95 1.74
N PRO A 219 5.39 -25.73 2.71
CA PRO A 219 4.06 -25.55 3.29
C PRO A 219 3.88 -24.19 3.99
N PRO A 220 2.64 -23.66 4.05
CA PRO A 220 2.37 -22.37 4.67
C PRO A 220 2.70 -22.40 6.16
N SER A 221 3.17 -21.27 6.68
CA SER A 221 3.39 -21.02 8.09
C SER A 221 3.11 -19.56 8.41
N LYS A 222 3.06 -19.21 9.69
CA LYS A 222 2.61 -17.88 10.17
C LYS A 222 3.46 -16.70 9.71
N ASP A 223 4.66 -16.96 9.21
CA ASP A 223 5.61 -15.96 8.71
C ASP A 223 5.68 -15.92 7.17
N ILE A 224 5.12 -16.89 6.44
CA ILE A 224 5.31 -16.98 5.00
C ILE A 224 4.33 -16.07 4.25
N LEU A 225 4.86 -15.35 3.26
CA LEU A 225 4.11 -14.82 2.11
C LEU A 225 4.69 -15.44 0.83
N TYR A 226 3.85 -16.04 -0.02
CA TYR A 226 4.29 -16.51 -1.34
C TYR A 226 4.21 -15.37 -2.36
N VAL A 227 5.29 -15.09 -3.08
CA VAL A 227 5.33 -13.98 -4.04
C VAL A 227 5.57 -14.54 -5.44
N LEU A 228 4.53 -14.55 -6.27
CA LEU A 228 4.54 -15.16 -7.59
C LEU A 228 4.89 -14.11 -8.65
N PHE A 229 6.02 -14.29 -9.33
CA PHE A 229 6.47 -13.42 -10.42
C PHE A 229 6.17 -14.06 -11.77
N TYR A 230 5.22 -13.46 -12.50
CA TYR A 230 4.82 -13.94 -13.82
C TYR A 230 5.60 -13.22 -14.94
N PRO A 231 5.97 -13.95 -16.01
CA PRO A 231 6.65 -13.36 -17.16
C PRO A 231 5.77 -12.34 -17.88
N SER A 232 6.38 -11.47 -18.67
CA SER A 232 5.68 -10.42 -19.43
C SER A 232 4.68 -10.96 -20.47
N THR A 233 4.78 -12.25 -20.79
CA THR A 233 3.92 -13.00 -21.70
C THR A 233 2.60 -13.46 -21.06
N THR A 234 2.47 -13.39 -19.73
CA THR A 234 1.25 -13.81 -19.00
C THR A 234 0.27 -12.66 -18.82
N ASN A 235 -0.99 -12.87 -19.23
CA ASN A 235 -2.09 -11.99 -18.88
C ASN A 235 -2.87 -12.56 -17.69
N ILE A 236 -2.88 -11.84 -16.57
CA ILE A 236 -3.58 -12.23 -15.34
C ILE A 236 -4.92 -11.50 -15.31
N TYR A 237 -5.98 -12.18 -14.89
CA TYR A 237 -7.33 -11.66 -14.86
C TYR A 237 -7.97 -11.77 -13.49
N LEU A 238 -8.62 -10.68 -13.08
CA LEU A 238 -9.50 -10.60 -11.92
C LEU A 238 -10.86 -10.09 -12.41
N GLY A 239 -11.77 -11.03 -12.68
CA GLY A 239 -12.99 -10.74 -13.41
C GLY A 239 -12.72 -10.20 -14.82
N SER A 240 -13.19 -8.99 -15.11
CA SER A 240 -12.93 -8.30 -16.39
C SER A 240 -11.60 -7.55 -16.43
N ASP A 241 -10.98 -7.31 -15.27
CA ASP A 241 -9.73 -6.56 -15.18
C ASP A 241 -8.54 -7.40 -15.56
N ARG A 242 -7.56 -6.74 -16.20
CA ARG A 242 -6.38 -7.39 -16.77
C ARG A 242 -5.10 -6.77 -16.24
N SER A 243 -4.12 -7.60 -15.89
CA SER A 243 -2.79 -7.14 -15.52
C SER A 243 -2.17 -6.24 -16.60
N CYS A 244 -1.34 -5.31 -16.15
CA CYS A 244 -0.63 -4.33 -16.98
C CYS A 244 -1.54 -3.45 -17.83
N ARG A 245 -2.83 -3.37 -17.45
CA ARG A 245 -3.84 -2.45 -17.99
C ARG A 245 -4.72 -1.88 -16.87
N SER A 246 -5.24 -2.76 -16.03
CA SER A 246 -6.02 -2.41 -14.85
C SER A 246 -5.12 -2.36 -13.61
N PHE A 247 -4.39 -3.44 -13.28
CA PHE A 247 -3.47 -3.50 -12.13
C PHE A 247 -2.01 -3.75 -12.52
N GLY A 248 -1.11 -3.37 -11.61
CA GLY A 248 0.32 -3.74 -11.63
C GLY A 248 0.63 -4.97 -10.79
N GLY A 249 -0.14 -5.25 -9.74
CA GLY A 249 -0.01 -6.39 -8.83
C GLY A 249 -1.29 -6.56 -8.02
N TYR A 250 -1.34 -7.61 -7.20
CA TYR A 250 -2.33 -7.75 -6.12
C TYR A 250 -1.86 -8.81 -5.13
N HIS A 251 -2.47 -8.84 -3.94
CA HIS A 251 -2.36 -9.98 -3.02
C HIS A 251 -3.74 -10.54 -2.67
N SER A 252 -3.76 -11.80 -2.23
CA SER A 252 -4.98 -12.57 -1.99
C SER A 252 -4.65 -13.78 -1.10
N GLU A 253 -5.67 -14.60 -0.83
CA GLU A 253 -5.55 -15.79 -0.01
C GLU A 253 -6.14 -17.04 -0.67
N GLY A 254 -5.49 -18.17 -0.42
CA GLY A 254 -5.91 -19.50 -0.87
C GLY A 254 -5.91 -20.50 0.28
N LEU A 255 -6.11 -21.78 -0.06
CA LEU A 255 -6.07 -22.87 0.91
C LEU A 255 -5.12 -23.96 0.44
N ALA A 256 -4.26 -24.42 1.34
CA ALA A 256 -3.51 -25.65 1.16
C ALA A 256 -4.46 -26.87 1.18
N PRO A 257 -4.01 -28.05 0.75
CA PRO A 257 -4.87 -29.25 0.72
C PRO A 257 -5.44 -29.65 2.08
N ASP A 258 -4.77 -29.29 3.17
CA ASP A 258 -5.20 -29.54 4.55
C ASP A 258 -6.10 -28.44 5.13
N GLY A 259 -6.43 -27.42 4.33
CA GLY A 259 -7.24 -26.27 4.74
C GLY A 259 -6.46 -25.14 5.41
N THR A 260 -5.12 -25.24 5.49
CA THR A 260 -4.30 -24.13 6.01
C THR A 260 -4.36 -22.93 5.05
N PRO A 261 -4.66 -21.71 5.53
CA PRO A 261 -4.63 -20.50 4.71
C PRO A 261 -3.25 -20.25 4.09
N ILE A 262 -3.26 -19.76 2.86
CA ILE A 262 -2.06 -19.41 2.08
C ILE A 262 -2.17 -17.94 1.69
N PRO A 263 -1.39 -17.03 2.28
CA PRO A 263 -1.30 -15.66 1.81
C PRO A 263 -0.34 -15.58 0.62
N TYR A 264 -0.71 -14.90 -0.45
CA TYR A 264 0.16 -14.74 -1.61
C TYR A 264 0.00 -13.40 -2.31
N ALA A 265 1.08 -12.92 -2.92
CA ALA A 265 1.13 -11.78 -3.82
C ALA A 265 1.42 -12.24 -5.25
N VAL A 266 0.87 -11.53 -6.23
CA VAL A 266 0.99 -11.82 -7.65
C VAL A 266 1.54 -10.59 -8.37
N ILE A 267 2.74 -10.74 -8.93
CA ILE A 267 3.51 -9.67 -9.58
C ILE A 267 3.65 -9.99 -11.08
N PRO A 268 2.81 -9.44 -11.96
CA PRO A 268 3.03 -9.48 -13.40
C PRO A 268 4.17 -8.56 -13.85
N ASN A 269 4.98 -9.00 -14.80
CA ASN A 269 6.00 -8.14 -15.41
C ASN A 269 5.37 -7.17 -16.44
N CYS A 270 5.14 -5.92 -16.02
CA CYS A 270 4.34 -4.94 -16.78
C CYS A 270 5.10 -3.98 -17.70
N ARG A 271 6.44 -4.01 -17.74
CA ARG A 271 7.33 -3.41 -18.77
C ARG A 271 8.70 -3.10 -18.21
N ARG A 272 8.74 -2.20 -17.22
CA ARG A 272 9.96 -1.61 -16.69
C ARG A 272 10.28 -2.22 -15.35
N PHE A 273 11.56 -2.48 -15.12
CA PHE A 273 12.01 -3.05 -13.86
C PHE A 273 11.69 -2.15 -12.66
N GLU A 274 11.74 -0.82 -12.83
CA GLU A 274 11.37 0.11 -11.75
C GLU A 274 9.90 0.05 -11.36
N ASP A 275 9.01 -0.26 -12.31
CA ASP A 275 7.58 -0.44 -12.05
C ASP A 275 7.35 -1.78 -11.32
N LEU A 276 8.13 -2.82 -11.68
CA LEU A 276 8.11 -4.13 -11.02
C LEU A 276 8.56 -4.02 -9.57
N THR A 277 9.68 -3.36 -9.27
CA THR A 277 10.14 -3.21 -7.87
C THR A 277 9.21 -2.32 -7.06
N SER A 278 8.67 -1.26 -7.66
CA SER A 278 7.67 -0.41 -7.01
C SER A 278 6.40 -1.19 -6.66
N THR A 279 5.86 -1.95 -7.61
CA THR A 279 4.70 -2.83 -7.39
C THR A 279 5.02 -3.88 -6.34
N THR A 280 6.21 -4.49 -6.40
CA THR A 280 6.58 -5.50 -5.42
C THR A 280 6.64 -4.90 -4.02
N SER A 281 7.23 -3.71 -3.83
CA SER A 281 7.22 -3.04 -2.52
C SER A 281 5.81 -2.74 -2.00
N HIS A 282 4.89 -2.33 -2.89
CA HIS A 282 3.47 -2.12 -2.58
C HIS A 282 2.83 -3.40 -2.04
N GLU A 283 2.89 -4.49 -2.81
CA GLU A 283 2.24 -5.75 -2.44
C GLU A 283 2.87 -6.39 -1.21
N LEU A 284 4.19 -6.24 -1.01
CA LEU A 284 4.84 -6.75 0.19
C LEU A 284 4.34 -6.05 1.45
N ILE A 285 4.18 -4.72 1.42
CA ILE A 285 3.71 -3.96 2.58
C ILE A 285 2.24 -4.29 2.87
N GLU A 286 1.39 -4.33 1.84
CA GLU A 286 -0.03 -4.66 2.00
C GLU A 286 -0.21 -6.09 2.51
N ALA A 287 0.33 -7.08 1.80
CA ALA A 287 0.13 -8.48 2.13
C ALA A 287 0.76 -8.92 3.47
N THR A 288 1.79 -8.21 3.96
CA THR A 288 2.35 -8.50 5.29
C THR A 288 1.56 -7.84 6.41
N SER A 289 0.93 -6.70 6.14
CA SER A 289 0.02 -6.02 7.07
C SER A 289 -1.39 -6.62 7.08
N ASP A 290 -1.79 -7.29 6.00
CA ASP A 290 -3.09 -7.97 5.88
C ASP A 290 -3.01 -9.23 4.99
N PRO A 291 -2.43 -10.32 5.48
CA PRO A 291 -2.28 -11.56 4.70
C PRO A 291 -3.59 -12.23 4.27
N TYR A 292 -4.71 -11.94 4.93
CA TYR A 292 -6.00 -12.63 4.73
C TYR A 292 -7.16 -11.64 4.57
N PRO A 293 -7.13 -10.80 3.51
CA PRO A 293 -8.01 -9.65 3.40
C PRO A 293 -9.51 -9.99 3.30
N PHE A 294 -9.87 -11.24 2.96
CA PHE A 294 -11.27 -11.67 2.85
C PHE A 294 -11.76 -12.50 4.04
N SER A 295 -10.92 -13.39 4.57
CA SER A 295 -11.30 -14.37 5.59
C SER A 295 -11.02 -13.90 7.02
N ALA A 296 -9.97 -13.12 7.22
CA ALA A 296 -9.53 -12.62 8.52
C ALA A 296 -8.77 -11.29 8.36
N PRO A 297 -9.45 -10.19 7.97
CA PRO A 297 -8.81 -8.93 7.66
C PRO A 297 -8.11 -8.31 8.87
N ALA A 298 -6.92 -7.75 8.64
CA ALA A 298 -6.16 -6.94 9.59
C ALA A 298 -6.24 -5.45 9.22
N PHE A 299 -5.40 -4.96 8.32
CA PHE A 299 -5.38 -3.55 7.89
C PHE A 299 -5.95 -3.34 6.46
N SER A 300 -7.11 -3.93 6.18
CA SER A 300 -7.71 -4.02 4.83
C SER A 300 -8.34 -2.73 4.28
N ALA A 301 -8.61 -1.74 5.15
CA ALA A 301 -9.35 -0.53 4.79
C ALA A 301 -9.09 0.60 5.80
N PRO A 302 -9.17 1.88 5.38
CA PRO A 302 -9.32 2.99 6.30
C PRO A 302 -10.64 2.88 7.06
N SER A 303 -10.74 3.62 8.17
CA SER A 303 -11.94 3.62 8.98
C SER A 303 -13.15 4.08 8.16
N LYS A 304 -14.36 3.69 8.60
CA LYS A 304 -15.61 4.07 7.90
C LYS A 304 -15.75 5.59 7.69
N ASP A 305 -15.16 6.39 8.57
CA ASP A 305 -15.21 7.85 8.52
C ASP A 305 -14.20 8.44 7.50
N ASP A 306 -13.25 7.63 7.05
CA ASP A 306 -12.16 8.01 6.14
C ASP A 306 -12.27 7.29 4.78
N LEU A 307 -13.43 6.67 4.47
CA LEU A 307 -13.64 5.88 3.26
C LEU A 307 -13.40 6.66 1.96
N ALA A 308 -13.45 7.99 1.99
CA ALA A 308 -13.09 8.82 0.84
C ALA A 308 -11.68 8.49 0.33
N TRP A 309 -10.76 8.17 1.25
CA TRP A 309 -9.41 7.74 0.91
C TRP A 309 -9.40 6.38 0.22
N ALA A 310 -10.26 5.45 0.64
CA ALA A 310 -10.37 4.13 0.04
C ALA A 310 -10.95 4.18 -1.39
N TYR A 311 -11.97 5.00 -1.63
CA TYR A 311 -12.61 5.07 -2.95
C TYR A 311 -11.74 5.69 -4.03
N LEU A 312 -10.86 6.61 -3.65
CA LEU A 312 -9.97 7.30 -4.59
C LEU A 312 -8.55 6.70 -4.61
N GLY A 313 -8.04 6.22 -3.47
CA GLY A 313 -6.72 5.58 -3.34
C GLY A 313 -6.70 4.08 -3.60
N GLY A 314 -7.76 3.38 -3.23
CA GLY A 314 -7.75 1.94 -2.93
C GLY A 314 -7.71 1.71 -1.42
N GLY A 315 -8.21 0.57 -0.94
CA GLY A 315 -8.49 0.36 0.49
C GLY A 315 -7.26 0.17 1.38
N GLU A 316 -6.15 -0.29 0.81
CA GLU A 316 -5.03 -0.83 1.57
C GLU A 316 -3.88 0.18 1.73
N ASN A 317 -2.95 -0.12 2.64
CA ASN A 317 -2.00 0.88 3.13
C ASN A 317 -1.16 1.53 2.03
N SER A 318 -0.76 0.78 1.00
CA SER A 318 0.05 1.32 -0.08
C SER A 318 -0.84 1.97 -1.14
N ALA A 319 -2.04 1.42 -1.35
CA ALA A 319 -3.07 1.96 -2.22
C ALA A 319 -3.50 3.38 -1.84
N LEU A 320 -3.68 3.69 -0.54
CA LEU A 320 -4.03 5.05 -0.09
C LEU A 320 -3.06 6.15 -0.58
N CYS A 321 -1.84 5.77 -0.97
CA CYS A 321 -0.81 6.66 -1.46
C CYS A 321 -0.61 6.64 -2.99
N SER A 322 -1.25 5.72 -3.71
CA SER A 322 -1.09 5.51 -5.15
C SER A 322 -1.49 6.71 -6.02
N GLN A 323 -2.38 7.58 -5.53
CA GLN A 323 -2.84 8.76 -6.29
C GLN A 323 -1.85 9.92 -6.31
N ARG A 324 -0.70 9.77 -5.67
CA ARG A 324 0.32 10.81 -5.62
C ARG A 324 1.25 10.71 -6.82
N PHE A 325 1.54 11.87 -7.43
CA PHE A 325 2.56 11.96 -8.47
C PHE A 325 3.97 11.58 -7.98
N ASP A 326 4.22 11.65 -6.67
CA ASP A 326 5.46 11.25 -6.00
C ASP A 326 5.31 9.94 -5.22
N ALA A 327 4.32 9.09 -5.55
CA ALA A 327 4.11 7.79 -4.92
C ALA A 327 5.29 6.86 -5.19
N GLN A 328 5.69 6.71 -6.45
CA GLN A 328 6.89 5.95 -6.84
C GLN A 328 8.12 6.85 -6.78
N TYR A 329 9.18 6.39 -6.12
CA TYR A 329 10.44 7.10 -6.03
C TYR A 329 11.59 6.12 -5.80
N THR A 330 12.83 6.57 -6.00
CA THR A 330 14.04 5.82 -5.65
C THR A 330 14.68 6.47 -4.44
N PRO A 331 14.82 5.78 -3.29
CA PRO A 331 15.53 6.33 -2.14
C PRO A 331 16.98 6.67 -2.50
N ALA A 332 17.55 7.71 -1.89
CA ALA A 332 18.90 8.17 -2.26
C ALA A 332 20.00 7.14 -1.96
N ASP A 333 19.76 6.26 -0.98
CA ASP A 333 20.66 5.23 -0.46
C ASP A 333 20.27 3.81 -0.90
N TYR A 334 19.30 3.67 -1.80
CA TYR A 334 18.79 2.38 -2.25
C TYR A 334 18.55 2.39 -3.77
N PRO A 335 19.06 1.40 -4.54
CA PRO A 335 19.10 1.49 -6.00
C PRO A 335 17.77 1.21 -6.69
N TYR A 336 16.78 0.65 -5.98
CA TYR A 336 15.50 0.25 -6.57
C TYR A 336 14.40 1.27 -6.32
N ALA A 337 13.52 1.44 -7.30
CA ALA A 337 12.30 2.21 -7.12
C ALA A 337 11.33 1.46 -6.20
N VAL A 338 10.72 2.20 -5.29
CA VAL A 338 9.74 1.71 -4.31
C VAL A 338 8.54 2.65 -4.30
N GLN A 339 7.45 2.22 -3.69
CA GLN A 339 6.27 3.07 -3.50
C GLN A 339 6.18 3.59 -2.06
N ARG A 340 5.88 4.87 -1.86
CA ARG A 340 5.45 5.38 -0.56
C ARG A 340 4.15 4.71 -0.14
N SER A 341 4.01 4.44 1.15
CA SER A 341 2.82 3.81 1.72
C SER A 341 2.31 4.60 2.90
N PHE A 342 1.03 4.41 3.21
CA PHE A 342 0.34 5.10 4.28
C PHE A 342 0.88 4.68 5.65
N SER A 343 1.05 5.65 6.54
CA SER A 343 1.38 5.44 7.95
C SER A 343 0.32 6.11 8.82
N ASN A 344 -0.37 5.30 9.64
CA ASN A 344 -1.17 5.73 10.79
C ASN A 344 -0.38 6.65 11.71
N LYS A 345 0.84 6.29 12.11
CA LYS A 345 1.66 7.15 12.99
C LYS A 345 1.90 8.53 12.38
N SER A 346 2.39 8.58 11.13
CA SER A 346 2.65 9.86 10.45
C SER A 346 1.38 10.68 10.30
N SER A 347 0.27 10.03 9.91
CA SER A 347 -1.06 10.63 9.80
C SER A 347 -1.52 11.24 11.14
N LEU A 348 -1.45 10.48 12.23
CA LEU A 348 -1.85 10.89 13.59
C LEU A 348 -1.01 12.05 14.13
N GLU A 349 0.28 12.10 13.79
CA GLU A 349 1.19 13.18 14.16
C GLU A 349 0.99 14.45 13.32
N GLY A 350 0.11 14.41 12.31
CA GLY A 350 -0.16 15.54 11.41
C GLY A 350 0.93 15.74 10.34
N HIS A 351 1.75 14.73 10.10
CA HIS A 351 2.75 14.67 9.04
C HIS A 351 2.17 14.07 7.75
N ASP A 352 2.99 14.02 6.69
CA ASP A 352 2.58 13.41 5.43
C ASP A 352 2.26 11.93 5.67
N PRO A 353 1.01 11.47 5.46
CA PRO A 353 0.67 10.09 5.72
C PRO A 353 1.38 9.12 4.76
N CYS A 354 1.84 9.59 3.60
CA CYS A 354 2.53 8.75 2.63
C CYS A 354 4.03 8.83 2.84
N VAL A 355 4.55 7.86 3.60
CA VAL A 355 5.93 7.82 4.08
C VAL A 355 6.76 6.76 3.34
N PRO A 356 8.10 6.86 3.40
CA PRO A 356 8.86 8.05 3.85
C PRO A 356 8.54 9.24 2.97
N THR A 357 8.96 10.45 3.34
CA THR A 357 8.77 11.66 2.52
C THR A 357 9.86 12.66 2.88
N ASP A 358 10.15 13.58 1.99
CA ASP A 358 11.08 14.67 2.24
C ASP A 358 10.37 16.01 2.21
N GLY A 359 10.77 16.92 3.10
CA GLY A 359 10.28 18.30 3.15
C GLY A 359 8.90 18.45 3.81
N PRO A 360 8.27 19.62 3.64
CA PRO A 360 7.04 19.94 4.35
C PRO A 360 5.86 19.13 3.84
N TYR A 361 5.04 18.62 4.76
CA TYR A 361 3.66 18.24 4.49
C TYR A 361 2.79 19.48 4.50
N PHE A 362 1.83 19.52 3.58
CA PHE A 362 0.84 20.58 3.47
C PHE A 362 -0.43 20.00 2.87
N TYR A 363 -1.58 20.52 3.28
CA TYR A 363 -2.86 19.95 2.90
C TYR A 363 -3.97 21.00 2.89
N ALA A 364 -5.05 20.64 2.18
CA ALA A 364 -6.33 21.34 2.21
C ALA A 364 -7.40 20.32 2.62
N ALA A 365 -7.79 20.29 3.89
CA ALA A 365 -8.70 19.28 4.43
C ALA A 365 -10.13 19.84 4.52
N PRO A 366 -11.15 19.14 3.97
CA PRO A 366 -12.54 19.56 4.07
C PRO A 366 -13.13 19.22 5.45
N TRP A 367 -14.09 20.04 5.91
CA TRP A 367 -14.89 19.77 7.10
C TRP A 367 -16.03 18.81 6.76
N LEU A 368 -15.86 17.52 7.07
CA LEU A 368 -16.82 16.45 6.80
C LEU A 368 -17.62 16.13 8.08
N GLU A 369 -18.62 16.95 8.39
CA GLU A 369 -19.33 16.87 9.67
C GLU A 369 -20.47 15.84 9.68
N ASP A 370 -21.05 15.57 8.51
CA ASP A 370 -22.25 14.74 8.41
C ASP A 370 -21.92 13.25 8.45
N THR A 371 -22.86 12.48 8.97
CA THR A 371 -22.92 11.04 8.73
C THR A 371 -23.82 10.81 7.51
N ILE A 372 -23.28 10.21 6.45
CA ILE A 372 -24.00 9.92 5.20
C ILE A 372 -24.17 8.41 5.00
N ASP A 373 -25.26 8.03 4.32
CA ASP A 373 -25.48 6.66 3.85
C ASP A 373 -24.50 6.35 2.72
N LEU A 374 -23.72 5.29 2.89
CA LEU A 374 -22.73 4.83 1.92
C LEU A 374 -23.05 3.44 1.37
N SER A 375 -24.28 2.96 1.55
CA SER A 375 -24.70 1.60 1.22
C SER A 375 -24.50 1.29 -0.25
N GLN A 376 -24.71 2.28 -1.12
CA GLN A 376 -24.44 2.18 -2.56
C GLN A 376 -22.97 1.99 -2.89
N LEU A 377 -22.08 2.49 -2.03
CA LEU A 377 -20.64 2.27 -2.13
C LEU A 377 -20.17 1.00 -1.39
N GLY A 378 -21.07 0.36 -0.63
CA GLY A 378 -20.85 -0.93 0.04
C GLY A 378 -20.67 -0.84 1.56
N ALA A 379 -20.63 0.37 2.13
CA ALA A 379 -20.49 0.63 3.57
C ALA A 379 -21.84 1.06 4.19
N GLU A 380 -22.11 0.80 5.46
CA GLU A 380 -23.40 1.24 6.05
C GLU A 380 -23.52 2.76 6.16
N ASN A 381 -22.47 3.43 6.61
CA ASN A 381 -22.38 4.89 6.75
C ASN A 381 -20.91 5.31 6.92
N GLY A 382 -20.66 6.61 6.77
CA GLY A 382 -19.37 7.23 7.02
C GLY A 382 -19.47 8.74 7.09
N LYS A 383 -18.33 9.42 7.23
CA LYS A 383 -18.27 10.89 7.21
C LYS A 383 -18.21 11.43 5.80
N GLY A 384 -18.92 12.53 5.59
CA GLY A 384 -18.97 13.23 4.32
C GLY A 384 -19.76 14.53 4.43
N VAL A 385 -20.29 14.96 3.29
CA VAL A 385 -21.18 16.13 3.22
C VAL A 385 -22.50 15.73 2.60
N LEU A 386 -23.60 15.93 3.31
CA LEU A 386 -24.95 15.76 2.78
C LEU A 386 -25.37 17.01 2.00
N VAL A 387 -25.66 16.83 0.72
CA VAL A 387 -26.15 17.88 -0.20
C VAL A 387 -27.38 17.35 -0.95
N PRO A 388 -28.60 17.72 -0.53
CA PRO A 388 -29.83 17.27 -1.18
C PRO A 388 -29.85 17.60 -2.69
N PRO A 389 -30.46 16.75 -3.54
CA PRO A 389 -30.54 16.98 -4.97
C PRO A 389 -31.12 18.35 -5.33
N GLY A 390 -30.45 19.08 -6.23
CA GLY A 390 -30.85 20.41 -6.69
C GLY A 390 -30.52 21.55 -5.71
N THR A 391 -29.71 21.29 -4.68
CA THR A 391 -29.30 22.29 -3.69
C THR A 391 -27.78 22.50 -3.67
N SER A 392 -27.36 23.55 -2.96
CA SER A 392 -25.95 23.82 -2.69
C SER A 392 -25.68 23.87 -1.20
N ARG A 393 -24.48 23.45 -0.79
CA ARG A 393 -23.97 23.59 0.56
C ARG A 393 -22.56 24.20 0.53
N ILE A 394 -22.26 25.01 1.53
CA ILE A 394 -20.92 25.56 1.74
C ILE A 394 -20.32 24.84 2.95
N ILE A 395 -19.10 24.34 2.80
CA ILE A 395 -18.30 23.79 3.90
C ILE A 395 -17.00 24.57 4.06
N ASP A 396 -16.37 24.42 5.22
CA ASP A 396 -15.03 24.91 5.48
C ASP A 396 -13.96 23.96 4.94
N VAL A 397 -12.83 24.54 4.53
CA VAL A 397 -11.60 23.83 4.15
C VAL A 397 -10.45 24.43 4.93
N THR A 398 -9.80 23.64 5.78
CA THR A 398 -8.63 24.10 6.55
C THR A 398 -7.35 23.84 5.78
N LEU A 399 -6.53 24.88 5.68
CA LEU A 399 -5.18 24.80 5.13
C LEU A 399 -4.18 24.55 6.26
N GLY A 400 -3.36 23.51 6.13
CA GLY A 400 -2.35 23.16 7.14
C GLY A 400 -1.01 22.81 6.53
N ALA A 401 0.03 22.86 7.36
CA ALA A 401 1.36 22.34 7.05
C ALA A 401 2.13 21.98 8.33
N ASP A 402 2.95 20.93 8.28
CA ASP A 402 3.75 20.48 9.42
C ASP A 402 5.07 21.27 9.60
N GLN A 403 5.37 22.15 8.65
CA GLN A 403 6.51 23.05 8.67
C GLN A 403 6.13 24.43 8.07
N PRO A 404 6.88 25.50 8.40
CA PRO A 404 6.62 26.82 7.82
C PRO A 404 6.77 26.83 6.29
N ILE A 405 5.66 27.05 5.59
CA ILE A 405 5.63 27.27 4.13
C ILE A 405 4.90 28.56 3.79
N GLY A 406 5.08 29.00 2.54
CA GLY A 406 4.38 30.16 1.99
C GLY A 406 2.97 29.85 1.49
N VAL A 407 2.44 30.74 0.65
CA VAL A 407 1.16 30.53 -0.05
C VAL A 407 1.28 29.35 -1.01
N PHE A 408 0.25 28.51 -1.07
CA PHE A 408 0.12 27.38 -1.99
C PHE A 408 -1.21 27.42 -2.74
N ARG A 409 -1.29 26.73 -3.88
CA ARG A 409 -2.50 26.64 -4.72
C ARG A 409 -3.38 25.50 -4.24
N ILE A 410 -4.69 25.67 -4.32
CA ILE A 410 -5.69 24.64 -4.03
C ILE A 410 -6.59 24.50 -5.25
N GLU A 411 -6.89 23.26 -5.58
CA GLU A 411 -7.76 22.86 -6.68
C GLU A 411 -8.71 21.79 -6.18
N VAL A 412 -9.97 21.83 -6.63
CA VAL A 412 -10.92 20.75 -6.37
C VAL A 412 -11.04 19.93 -7.64
N LEU A 413 -10.86 18.63 -7.52
CA LEU A 413 -11.15 17.67 -8.58
C LEU A 413 -12.37 16.86 -8.15
N SER A 414 -13.41 16.86 -8.98
CA SER A 414 -14.53 15.93 -8.82
C SER A 414 -14.09 14.51 -9.19
N GLY A 415 -14.81 13.51 -8.68
CA GLY A 415 -14.50 12.09 -8.88
C GLY A 415 -14.41 11.70 -10.36
N ASP A 416 -15.13 12.39 -11.24
CA ASP A 416 -15.14 12.19 -12.69
C ASP A 416 -13.96 12.85 -13.43
N GLN A 417 -13.21 13.76 -12.79
CA GLN A 417 -12.16 14.56 -13.45
C GLN A 417 -10.74 14.33 -12.92
N GLY A 418 -10.56 13.57 -11.83
CA GLY A 418 -9.34 13.70 -11.03
C GLY A 418 -8.25 12.64 -11.19
N PHE A 419 -8.59 11.35 -11.34
CA PHE A 419 -7.67 10.27 -10.95
C PHE A 419 -7.70 9.02 -11.85
N GLY A 420 -8.04 9.17 -13.14
CA GLY A 420 -8.04 8.06 -14.10
C GLY A 420 -9.20 7.06 -13.94
N GLN A 421 -10.00 7.19 -12.89
CA GLN A 421 -11.28 6.52 -12.71
C GLN A 421 -12.40 7.45 -13.18
N GLN A 422 -13.22 6.96 -14.10
CA GLN A 422 -14.49 7.60 -14.42
C GLN A 422 -15.50 7.11 -13.39
N LEU A 423 -15.46 7.68 -12.19
CA LEU A 423 -16.56 7.49 -11.24
C LEU A 423 -17.84 8.02 -11.91
N PRO A 424 -19.00 7.35 -11.75
CA PRO A 424 -20.24 7.78 -12.37
C PRO A 424 -20.52 9.22 -11.95
N GLY A 425 -20.27 10.16 -12.87
CA GLY A 425 -20.39 11.58 -12.59
C GLY A 425 -21.83 11.89 -12.22
N SER A 426 -22.06 12.21 -10.94
CA SER A 426 -23.39 12.56 -10.45
C SER A 426 -23.87 13.90 -11.05
N GLY A 427 -22.93 14.69 -11.59
CA GLY A 427 -23.09 16.08 -12.02
C GLY A 427 -22.89 17.09 -10.89
N THR A 428 -22.40 16.63 -9.71
CA THR A 428 -22.05 17.51 -8.59
C THR A 428 -20.89 18.43 -8.99
N THR A 429 -21.03 19.71 -8.68
CA THR A 429 -20.03 20.73 -9.00
C THR A 429 -19.44 21.34 -7.74
N PHE A 430 -18.17 21.75 -7.84
CA PHE A 430 -17.37 22.23 -6.73
C PHE A 430 -16.76 23.58 -7.08
N SER A 431 -16.82 24.54 -6.15
CA SER A 431 -16.23 25.87 -6.32
C SER A 431 -15.63 26.37 -5.02
N LEU A 432 -14.33 26.68 -5.03
CA LEU A 432 -13.66 27.35 -3.93
C LEU A 432 -13.84 28.87 -4.06
N ASP A 433 -14.02 29.55 -2.93
CA ASP A 433 -14.02 31.01 -2.86
C ASP A 433 -12.63 31.60 -3.17
N GLN A 434 -11.56 30.84 -2.90
CA GLN A 434 -10.18 31.20 -3.22
C GLN A 434 -9.41 29.98 -3.76
N ALA A 435 -8.54 30.21 -4.76
CA ALA A 435 -7.69 29.17 -5.33
C ALA A 435 -6.30 29.08 -4.69
N THR A 436 -6.01 29.93 -3.70
CA THR A 436 -4.71 30.00 -3.02
C THR A 436 -4.91 30.37 -1.56
N GLY A 437 -4.02 29.91 -0.68
CA GLY A 437 -3.99 30.33 0.71
C GLY A 437 -2.68 29.90 1.37
N LYS A 438 -2.56 30.13 2.68
CA LYS A 438 -1.41 29.73 3.50
C LYS A 438 -1.88 28.87 4.68
N PRO A 439 -0.98 28.13 5.35
CA PRO A 439 -1.33 27.38 6.55
C PRO A 439 -2.03 28.27 7.59
N GLY A 440 -3.13 27.77 8.16
CA GLY A 440 -4.00 28.48 9.10
C GLY A 440 -5.19 29.20 8.47
N ASP A 441 -5.24 29.35 7.14
CA ASP A 441 -6.42 29.90 6.47
C ASP A 441 -7.57 28.88 6.45
N HIS A 442 -8.80 29.41 6.42
CA HIS A 442 -10.03 28.64 6.21
C HIS A 442 -10.72 29.14 4.95
N LEU A 443 -10.80 28.29 3.94
CA LEU A 443 -11.47 28.56 2.67
C LEU A 443 -12.91 28.04 2.69
N LYS A 444 -13.74 28.53 1.77
CA LYS A 444 -15.11 28.06 1.61
C LYS A 444 -15.24 27.25 0.32
N LEU A 445 -15.66 25.99 0.46
CA LEU A 445 -16.00 25.12 -0.66
C LEU A 445 -17.52 25.07 -0.83
N THR A 446 -18.01 25.56 -1.97
CA THR A 446 -19.41 25.40 -2.39
C THR A 446 -19.56 24.11 -3.18
N ILE A 447 -20.42 23.23 -2.72
CA ILE A 447 -20.78 21.95 -3.34
C ILE A 447 -22.22 22.06 -3.83
N THR A 448 -22.48 21.76 -5.10
CA THR A 448 -23.82 21.85 -5.69
C THR A 448 -24.20 20.53 -6.33
N ALA A 449 -25.25 19.90 -5.80
CA ALA A 449 -25.80 18.65 -6.33
C ALA A 449 -26.83 18.96 -7.42
N PRO A 450 -26.79 18.29 -8.58
CA PRO A 450 -27.82 18.44 -9.60
C PRO A 450 -29.15 17.84 -9.11
N PRO A 451 -30.30 18.26 -9.68
CA PRO A 451 -31.61 17.69 -9.31
C PRO A 451 -31.74 16.18 -9.55
N SER A 452 -30.90 15.61 -10.43
CA SER A 452 -30.85 14.19 -10.76
C SER A 452 -29.93 13.38 -9.86
N ALA A 453 -29.27 14.00 -8.88
CA ALA A 453 -28.33 13.30 -8.02
C ALA A 453 -29.04 12.19 -7.22
N SER A 454 -28.48 10.98 -7.27
CA SER A 454 -29.07 9.79 -6.64
C SER A 454 -28.03 8.83 -6.05
N GLU A 455 -26.75 9.02 -6.38
CA GLU A 455 -25.63 8.19 -5.93
C GLU A 455 -24.56 9.08 -5.31
N PRO A 456 -23.86 8.63 -4.25
CA PRO A 456 -22.78 9.41 -3.65
C PRO A 456 -21.70 9.80 -4.67
N ASP A 457 -21.15 11.01 -4.52
CA ASP A 457 -20.02 11.49 -5.30
C ASP A 457 -18.78 11.63 -4.43
N VAL A 458 -17.60 11.74 -5.03
CA VAL A 458 -16.35 11.97 -4.31
C VAL A 458 -15.61 13.17 -4.89
N PHE A 459 -14.72 13.74 -4.10
CA PHE A 459 -13.86 14.83 -4.56
C PHE A 459 -12.49 14.76 -3.89
N ALA A 460 -11.51 15.40 -4.52
CA ALA A 460 -10.22 15.66 -3.92
C ALA A 460 -9.92 17.16 -3.90
N LEU A 461 -9.45 17.63 -2.75
CA LEU A 461 -8.77 18.91 -2.60
C LEU A 461 -7.28 18.69 -2.81
N VAL A 462 -6.74 19.19 -3.91
CA VAL A 462 -5.33 19.04 -4.28
C VAL A 462 -4.59 20.32 -3.92
N ALA A 463 -3.81 20.28 -2.85
CA ALA A 463 -2.88 21.33 -2.50
C ALA A 463 -1.60 21.20 -3.35
N ARG A 464 -1.07 22.31 -3.86
CA ARG A 464 0.15 22.34 -4.70
C ARG A 464 1.14 23.41 -4.23
N TYR A 465 2.37 22.98 -3.94
CA TYR A 465 3.46 23.84 -3.49
C TYR A 465 4.79 23.32 -4.03
N GLN A 466 5.59 24.19 -4.65
CA GLN A 466 6.94 23.88 -5.17
C GLN A 466 7.03 22.57 -6.00
N GLY A 467 6.06 22.36 -6.90
CA GLY A 467 6.02 21.17 -7.76
C GLY A 467 5.49 19.89 -7.09
N LYS A 468 5.21 19.92 -5.78
CA LYS A 468 4.57 18.82 -5.05
C LYS A 468 3.06 18.99 -5.02
N SER A 469 2.34 17.86 -5.04
CA SER A 469 0.88 17.81 -4.92
C SER A 469 0.48 16.93 -3.74
N ARG A 470 -0.51 17.35 -2.96
CA ARG A 470 -1.03 16.63 -1.79
C ARG A 470 -2.55 16.59 -1.86
N PRO A 471 -3.15 15.45 -2.26
CA PRO A 471 -4.60 15.31 -2.28
C PRO A 471 -5.15 15.05 -0.87
N TYR A 472 -6.35 15.54 -0.62
CA TYR A 472 -7.19 15.16 0.51
C TYR A 472 -8.59 14.88 0.01
N PHE A 473 -9.22 13.79 0.46
CA PHE A 473 -10.42 13.27 -0.15
C PHE A 473 -11.68 13.53 0.69
N GLY A 474 -12.84 13.61 0.03
CA GLY A 474 -14.15 13.69 0.66
C GLY A 474 -15.24 13.01 -0.16
N ILE A 475 -16.36 12.69 0.50
CA ILE A 475 -17.55 12.09 -0.12
C ILE A 475 -18.72 13.06 0.06
N VAL A 476 -19.56 13.15 -0.98
CA VAL A 476 -20.84 13.86 -0.99
C VAL A 476 -21.96 12.82 -1.02
N GLY A 477 -22.86 12.87 -0.05
CA GLY A 477 -24.12 12.13 -0.07
C GLY A 477 -25.27 13.02 -0.54
N HIS A 478 -26.34 12.42 -1.05
CA HIS A 478 -27.53 13.12 -1.57
C HIS A 478 -28.82 12.74 -0.86
#